data_AF-A0A0F9NZP7-F1
#
_entry.id   AF-A0A0F9NZP7-F1
#
_cell.length_a   1.000
_cell.length_b   1.000
_cell.length_c   1.000
_cell.angle_alpha   90.00
_cell.angle_beta   90.00
_cell.angle_gamma   90.00
#
_symmetry.space_group_name_H-M   'P 1'
#
loop_
_entity.id
_entity.type
_entity.pdbx_description
1 polymer ?
#
loop_
_entity_poly.entity_id
_entity_poly.type
_entity_poly.pdbx_seq_one_letter_code
_entity_poly.pdbx_strand_id
1 'polypeptide(L)'
;CDTCDEVCPQKVELTEIFTILKNMSVERGEAPTYFTGQASAVLEHGKAIPMQPAIERRRTQLGLPAVIPPNTHEVKKLLTATKLTEKLPKSE
;
A
#
# COMPACT_ATOMS: atom_id res chain seq x y z
N CYS A 1 7.91 7.26 -12.53
CA CYS A 1 7.57 7.79 -13.87
C CYS A 1 8.44 7.14 -14.93
N ASP A 2 9.46 6.38 -14.51
CA ASP A 2 10.22 5.41 -15.31
C ASP A 2 11.04 6.00 -16.45
N THR A 3 10.98 7.32 -16.63
CA THR A 3 11.77 8.08 -17.60
C THR A 3 13.27 7.80 -17.48
N CYS A 4 13.80 7.63 -16.26
CA CYS A 4 15.21 7.32 -16.05
C CYS A 4 15.61 5.95 -16.60
N ASP A 5 14.70 4.97 -16.57
CA ASP A 5 14.96 3.62 -17.05
C ASP A 5 14.86 3.58 -18.58
N GLU A 6 13.82 4.21 -19.14
CA GLU A 6 13.56 4.27 -20.58
C GLU A 6 14.68 4.96 -21.39
N VAL A 7 15.34 5.96 -20.81
CA VAL A 7 16.37 6.74 -21.50
C VAL A 7 17.80 6.28 -21.17
N CYS A 8 17.97 5.30 -20.28
CA CYS A 8 19.30 4.94 -19.79
C CYS A 8 20.12 4.24 -20.91
N PRO A 9 21.22 4.85 -21.39
CA PRO A 9 22.03 4.24 -22.45
C PRO A 9 22.75 2.98 -21.99
N GLN A 10 22.92 2.81 -20.68
CA GLN A 10 23.56 1.66 -20.05
C GLN A 10 22.57 0.57 -19.62
N LYS A 11 21.26 0.75 -19.88
CA LYS A 11 20.19 -0.18 -19.49
C LYS A 11 20.18 -0.46 -17.98
N VAL A 12 20.40 0.58 -17.18
CA VAL A 12 20.30 0.50 -15.73
C VAL A 12 18.85 0.72 -15.32
N GLU A 13 18.29 -0.23 -14.56
CA GLU A 13 16.95 -0.15 -13.98
C GLU A 13 17.00 0.65 -12.66
N LEU A 14 17.05 1.98 -12.78
CA LEU A 14 17.17 2.87 -11.62
C LEU A 14 15.94 2.80 -10.72
N THR A 15 14.75 2.62 -11.28
CA THR A 15 13.53 2.48 -10.45
C THR A 15 13.59 1.26 -9.54
N GLU A 16 14.14 0.14 -10.01
CA GLU A 16 14.33 -1.06 -9.23
C GLU A 16 15.37 -0.86 -8.12
N ILE A 17 16.49 -0.19 -8.44
CA ILE A 17 17.49 0.21 -7.43
C ILE A 17 16.83 1.05 -6.33
N PHE A 18 16.00 2.03 -6.70
CA PHE A 18 15.27 2.83 -5.70
C PHE A 18 14.29 2.00 -4.88
N THR A 19 13.63 0.99 -5.46
CA THR A 19 12.76 0.06 -4.72
C THR A 19 13.54 -0.73 -3.69
N ILE A 20 14.71 -1.27 -4.05
CA ILE A 20 15.60 -1.99 -3.14
C ILE A 20 16.03 -1.07 -1.98
N LEU A 21 16.46 0.15 -2.27
CA LEU A 21 16.86 1.12 -1.25
C LEU A 21 15.70 1.48 -0.30
N LYS A 22 14.48 1.62 -0.81
CA LYS A 22 13.28 1.85 0.02
C LYS A 22 12.98 0.66 0.92
N ASN A 23 13.09 -0.57 0.40
CA ASN A 23 12.90 -1.79 1.20
C ASN A 23 13.91 -1.84 2.35
N MET A 24 15.18 -1.55 2.06
CA MET A 24 16.24 -1.47 3.08
C MET A 24 15.94 -0.38 4.14
N SER A 25 15.40 0.77 3.73
CA SER A 25 14.99 1.84 4.65
C SER A 25 13.86 1.39 5.59
N VAL A 26 12.87 0.64 5.08
CA VAL A 26 11.83 0.02 5.93
C VAL A 26 12.43 -0.96 6.93
N GLU A 27 13.36 -1.82 6.50
CA GLU A 27 14.01 -2.78 7.39
C GLU A 27 14.83 -2.13 8.51
N ARG A 28 15.37 -0.94 8.26
CA ARG A 28 16.11 -0.13 9.24
C ARG A 28 15.21 0.70 10.16
N GLY A 29 13.90 0.72 9.91
CA GLY A 29 12.96 1.58 10.65
C GLY A 29 13.08 3.07 10.28
N GLU A 30 13.67 3.38 9.13
CA GLU A 30 13.88 4.75 8.63
C GLU A 30 12.74 5.24 7.73
N ALA A 31 11.78 4.35 7.40
CA ALA A 31 10.69 4.68 6.51
C ALA A 31 9.75 5.75 7.11
N PRO A 32 9.27 6.71 6.29
CA PRO A 32 8.28 7.67 6.75
C PRO A 32 7.00 6.99 7.25
N THR A 33 6.49 7.45 8.40
CA THR A 33 5.34 6.86 9.10
C THR A 33 4.05 6.82 8.26
N TYR A 34 3.92 7.71 7.27
CA TYR A 34 2.77 7.70 6.36
C TYR A 34 2.69 6.40 5.52
N PHE A 35 3.83 5.84 5.11
CA PHE A 35 3.84 4.58 4.35
C PHE A 35 3.41 3.40 5.20
N THR A 36 3.86 3.34 6.45
CA THR A 36 3.42 2.30 7.40
C THR A 36 1.95 2.47 7.77
N GLY A 37 1.45 3.70 7.87
CA GLY A 37 0.03 3.97 8.08
C GLY A 37 -0.85 3.49 6.92
N GLN A 38 -0.43 3.73 5.67
CA GLN A 38 -1.13 3.19 4.50
C GLN A 38 -1.09 1.65 4.47
N ALA A 39 0.04 1.05 4.82
CA ALA A 39 0.16 -0.40 4.91
C ALA A 39 -0.77 -0.99 5.99
N SER A 40 -0.91 -0.34 7.15
CA SER A 40 -1.89 -0.72 8.17
C SER A 40 -3.33 -0.62 7.64
N ALA A 41 -3.68 0.44 6.92
CA ALA A 41 -5.01 0.58 6.31
C ALA A 41 -5.34 -0.56 5.34
N VAL A 42 -4.36 -0.98 4.52
CA VAL A 42 -4.52 -2.15 3.64
C VAL A 42 -4.69 -3.43 4.45
N LEU A 43 -3.90 -3.63 5.51
CA LEU A 43 -3.99 -4.80 6.37
C LEU A 43 -5.36 -4.93 7.05
N GLU A 44 -5.92 -3.82 7.51
CA GLU A 44 -7.19 -3.80 8.26
C GLU A 44 -8.42 -3.80 7.35
N HIS A 45 -8.39 -3.00 6.29
CA HIS A 45 -9.57 -2.72 5.47
C HIS A 45 -9.50 -3.31 4.06
N GLY A 46 -8.37 -3.92 3.68
CA GLY A 46 -8.13 -4.37 2.31
C GLY A 46 -8.05 -3.22 1.30
N LYS A 47 -7.88 -1.97 1.76
CA LYS A 47 -7.83 -0.75 0.94
C LYS A 47 -6.81 0.23 1.52
N ALA A 48 -6.00 0.84 0.65
CA ALA A 48 -5.12 1.94 1.05
C ALA A 48 -5.91 3.18 1.48
N ILE A 49 -7.11 3.37 0.92
CA ILE A 49 -8.06 4.41 1.30
C ILE A 49 -9.39 3.71 1.63
N PRO A 50 -9.71 3.49 2.91
CA PRO A 50 -10.95 2.87 3.34
C PRO A 50 -12.18 3.69 2.90
N MET A 51 -13.31 3.01 2.69
CA MET A 51 -14.54 3.67 2.30
C MET A 51 -15.09 4.50 3.46
N GLN A 52 -15.53 5.72 3.18
CA GLN A 52 -16.14 6.61 4.18
C GLN A 52 -17.65 6.75 3.92
N PRO A 53 -18.48 6.90 4.96
CA PRO A 53 -19.93 7.04 4.80
C PRO A 53 -20.34 8.18 3.86
N ALA A 54 -19.58 9.29 3.83
CA ALA A 54 -19.83 10.40 2.92
C ALA A 54 -19.66 10.01 1.44
N ILE A 55 -18.66 9.17 1.14
CA ILE A 55 -18.42 8.66 -0.22
C ILE A 55 -19.54 7.71 -0.63
N GLU A 56 -19.99 6.82 0.25
CA GLU A 56 -21.10 5.90 -0.02
C GLU A 56 -22.41 6.65 -0.30
N ARG A 57 -22.75 7.66 0.53
CA ARG A 57 -23.92 8.52 0.27
C ARG A 57 -23.84 9.20 -1.09
N ARG A 58 -22.68 9.77 -1.43
CA ARG A 58 -22.46 10.42 -2.72
C ARG A 58 -22.62 9.43 -3.88
N ARG A 59 -22.14 8.19 -3.74
CA ARG A 59 -22.32 7.14 -4.75
C ARG A 59 -23.80 6.80 -4.95
N THR A 60 -24.57 6.65 -3.88
CA THR A 60 -26.01 6.40 -3.94
C THR A 60 -26.76 7.55 -4.63
N GLN A 61 -26.43 8.80 -4.30
CA GLN A 61 -27.01 9.98 -4.95
C GLN A 61 -26.72 10.02 -6.46
N LEU A 62 -25.56 9.51 -6.88
CA LEU A 62 -25.17 9.40 -8.28
C LEU A 62 -25.71 8.13 -8.96
N GLY A 63 -26.52 7.32 -8.27
CA GLY A 63 -27.06 6.06 -8.80
C GLY A 63 -25.99 4.99 -9.07
N LEU A 64 -24.80 5.10 -8.45
CA LEU A 64 -23.71 4.16 -8.64
C LEU A 64 -23.93 2.88 -7.83
N PRO A 65 -23.52 1.72 -8.35
CA PRO A 65 -23.66 0.45 -7.62
C PRO A 65 -22.83 0.44 -6.33
N ALA A 66 -23.23 -0.40 -5.38
CA ALA A 66 -22.45 -0.66 -4.18
C ALA A 66 -21.05 -1.19 -4.55
N VAL A 67 -20.03 -0.77 -3.80
CA VAL A 67 -18.66 -1.25 -4.02
C VAL A 67 -18.53 -2.61 -3.35
N ILE A 68 -18.02 -3.59 -4.10
CA ILE A 68 -17.75 -4.93 -3.56
C ILE A 68 -16.71 -4.79 -2.42
N PRO A 69 -17.01 -5.27 -1.20
CA PRO A 69 -16.06 -5.23 -0.11
C PRO A 69 -14.90 -6.20 -0.38
N PRO A 70 -13.66 -5.84 -0.02
CA PRO A 70 -12.53 -6.75 -0.13
C PRO A 70 -12.68 -7.91 0.87
N ASN A 71 -12.09 -9.05 0.54
CA ASN A 71 -11.95 -10.18 1.47
C ASN A 71 -10.81 -9.88 2.46
N THR A 72 -11.12 -9.16 3.54
CA THR A 72 -10.12 -8.73 4.52
C THR A 72 -9.43 -9.90 5.22
N HIS A 73 -10.12 -11.03 5.40
CA HIS A 73 -9.53 -12.25 5.96
C HIS A 73 -8.42 -12.81 5.07
N GLU A 74 -8.68 -12.94 3.76
CA GLU A 74 -7.69 -13.42 2.80
C GLU A 74 -6.52 -12.46 2.66
N VAL A 75 -6.79 -11.15 2.56
CA VAL A 75 -5.74 -10.12 2.51
C VAL A 75 -4.84 -10.21 3.74
N LYS A 76 -5.44 -10.25 4.95
CA LYS A 76 -4.68 -10.36 6.19
C LYS A 76 -3.85 -11.65 6.25
N LYS A 77 -4.41 -12.78 5.79
CA LYS A 77 -3.69 -14.06 5.70
C LYS A 77 -2.44 -13.94 4.82
N LEU A 78 -2.57 -13.36 3.62
CA LEU A 78 -1.44 -13.16 2.71
C LEU A 78 -0.38 -12.23 3.30
N LEU A 79 -0.80 -11.07 3.82
CA LEU A 79 0.12 -10.07 4.37
C LEU A 79 0.85 -10.54 5.64
N THR A 80 0.20 -11.42 6.41
CA THR A 80 0.85 -12.09 7.55
C THR A 80 1.85 -13.14 7.04
N ALA A 81 1.48 -13.95 6.04
CA ALA A 81 2.38 -14.94 5.44
C ALA A 81 3.61 -14.31 4.76
N THR A 82 3.48 -13.10 4.22
CA THR A 82 4.58 -12.31 3.65
C THR A 82 5.27 -11.39 4.66
N LYS A 83 4.96 -11.53 5.96
CA LYS A 83 5.62 -10.85 7.07
C LYS A 83 5.49 -9.32 7.09
N LEU A 84 4.52 -8.75 6.37
CA LEU A 84 4.27 -7.31 6.44
C LEU A 84 4.00 -6.86 7.88
N THR A 85 3.25 -7.65 8.64
CA THR A 85 2.89 -7.39 10.05
C THR A 85 4.11 -7.24 10.97
N GLU A 86 5.25 -7.84 10.63
CA GLU A 86 6.50 -7.71 11.39
C GLU A 86 7.23 -6.41 11.11
N LYS A 87 6.92 -5.74 9.98
CA LYS A 87 7.55 -4.51 9.51
C LYS A 87 6.74 -3.25 9.83
N LEU A 88 5.51 -3.41 10.31
CA LEU A 88 4.69 -2.30 10.77
C LEU A 88 5.14 -1.86 12.18
N PRO A 89 5.11 -0.56 12.48
CA PRO A 89 5.34 -0.07 13.83
C PRO A 89 4.30 -0.72 14.75
N LYS A 90 4.76 -1.24 15.89
CA LYS A 90 3.86 -1.74 16.92
C LYS A 90 3.08 -0.54 17.45
N SER A 91 1.75 -0.59 17.37
CA SER A 91 0.91 0.35 18.09
C SER A 91 1.25 0.27 19.57
N GLU A 92 1.61 1.39 20.18
CA GLU A 92 1.67 1.54 21.65
C GLU A 92 0.31 1.28 22.28
#